data_AF-A0A972Z7W9-F1
#
_entry.id   AF-A0A972Z7W9-F1
#
_cell.length_a   1.000
_cell.length_b   1.000
_cell.length_c   1.000
_cell.angle_alpha   90.00
_cell.angle_beta   90.00
_cell.angle_gamma   90.00
#
_symmetry.space_group_name_H-M   'P 1'
#
loop_
_entity.id
_entity.type
_entity.pdbx_description
1 polymer ?
#
loop_
_entity_poly.entity_id
_entity_poly.type
_entity_poly.pdbx_seq_one_letter_code
_entity_poly.pdbx_strand_id
1 'polypeptide(L)'
;MNLKRIIVLFSLPILLSSFLLSQSVAELAKKEKERREKLKEKKTTVITNADLKKVKKKPGVSVRQPAFYKPPSKKESTAPKTSSIDQADPSEIRAMDQKEPREDTPEELEAKWNKAKEYVELLTTKLNGLWHEFYNMNSMKSKETIQQQIAETSKKLEKARADEVKAKRDFDRSGKRIRKK
;
A
#
# COMPACT_ATOMS: atom_id res chain seq x y z
N MET A 1 -10.05 -15.18 54.25
CA MET A 1 -9.35 -13.89 54.06
C MET A 1 -10.37 -12.83 53.68
N ASN A 2 -10.35 -11.65 54.31
CA ASN A 2 -11.26 -10.56 53.96
C ASN A 2 -11.04 -10.14 52.50
N LEU A 3 -12.09 -10.02 51.70
CA LEU A 3 -12.02 -9.72 50.26
C LEU A 3 -11.16 -8.48 49.95
N LYS A 4 -11.21 -7.47 50.82
CA LYS A 4 -10.36 -6.27 50.75
C LYS A 4 -8.85 -6.59 50.78
N ARG A 5 -8.43 -7.58 51.57
CA ARG A 5 -7.03 -8.02 51.66
C ARG A 5 -6.61 -8.79 50.40
N ILE A 6 -7.51 -9.60 49.83
CA ILE A 6 -7.26 -10.33 48.57
C ILE A 6 -7.07 -9.34 47.42
N ILE A 7 -7.92 -8.32 47.32
CA ILE A 7 -7.82 -7.27 46.29
C ILE A 7 -6.49 -6.55 46.40
N VAL A 8 -6.08 -6.12 47.60
CA VAL A 8 -4.79 -5.44 47.80
C VAL A 8 -3.61 -6.35 47.46
N LEU A 9 -3.66 -7.63 47.83
CA LEU A 9 -2.60 -8.60 47.51
C LEU A 9 -2.44 -8.86 46.00
N PHE A 10 -3.53 -8.77 45.24
CA PHE A 10 -3.48 -8.92 43.78
C PHE A 10 -3.17 -7.60 43.04
N SER A 11 -3.70 -6.47 43.51
CA SER A 11 -3.55 -5.19 42.82
C SER A 11 -2.18 -4.54 43.03
N LEU A 12 -1.58 -4.71 44.22
CA LEU A 12 -0.29 -4.09 44.55
C LEU A 12 0.86 -4.55 43.65
N PRO A 13 1.10 -5.86 43.40
CA PRO A 13 2.18 -6.28 42.52
C PRO A 13 1.95 -5.84 41.06
N ILE A 14 0.70 -5.81 40.60
CA ILE A 14 0.34 -5.35 39.25
C ILE A 14 0.66 -3.86 39.10
N LEU A 15 0.31 -3.03 40.09
CA LEU A 15 0.52 -1.59 40.04
C LEU A 15 2.01 -1.21 40.18
N LEU A 16 2.79 -1.98 40.97
CA LEU A 16 4.24 -1.82 41.07
C LEU A 16 4.97 -2.22 39.78
N SER A 17 4.44 -3.17 39.00
CA SER A 17 5.03 -3.59 37.72
C SER A 17 5.07 -2.48 36.67
N SER A 18 4.14 -1.51 36.72
CA SER A 18 4.11 -0.37 35.80
C SER A 18 5.29 0.60 36.00
N PHE A 19 5.86 0.68 37.20
CA PHE A 19 7.02 1.53 37.48
C PHE A 19 8.34 0.96 36.96
N LEU A 20 8.40 -0.36 36.71
CA LEU A 20 9.60 -1.04 36.21
C LEU A 20 9.82 -0.85 34.69
N LEU A 21 8.79 -0.43 33.95
CA LEU A 21 8.87 -0.17 32.50
C LEU A 21 9.21 1.29 32.16
N SER A 22 9.32 2.18 33.16
CA SER A 22 9.65 3.59 32.93
C SER A 22 11.14 3.75 32.68
N GLN A 23 11.59 3.61 31.43
CA GLN A 23 12.92 4.06 31.02
C GLN A 23 13.04 5.56 31.29
N SER A 24 14.03 5.94 32.09
CA SER A 24 14.25 7.35 32.44
C SER A 24 14.67 8.15 31.20
N VAL A 25 14.15 9.38 31.06
CA VAL A 25 14.57 10.32 30.01
C VAL A 25 16.08 10.55 30.05
N ALA A 26 16.69 10.47 31.24
CA ALA A 26 18.12 10.58 31.41
C ALA A 26 18.89 9.41 30.77
N GLU A 27 18.34 8.19 30.82
CA GLU A 27 18.93 7.01 30.18
C GLU A 27 18.80 7.09 28.65
N LEU A 28 17.66 7.56 28.14
CA LEU A 28 17.49 7.82 26.70
C LEU A 28 18.44 8.91 26.20
N ALA A 29 18.64 9.99 26.97
CA ALA A 29 19.57 11.05 26.61
C ALA A 29 21.03 10.57 26.58
N LYS A 30 21.45 9.74 27.56
CA LYS A 30 22.78 9.12 27.58
C LYS A 30 22.96 8.17 26.39
N LYS A 31 21.97 7.31 26.13
CA LYS A 31 21.99 6.36 25.00
C LYS A 31 22.03 7.06 23.64
N GLU A 32 21.30 8.18 23.49
CA GLU A 32 21.36 9.00 22.28
C GLU A 32 22.70 9.73 22.14
N LYS A 33 23.29 10.21 23.25
CA LYS A 33 24.63 10.80 23.25
C LYS A 33 25.69 9.78 22.82
N GLU A 34 25.65 8.57 23.38
CA GLU A 34 26.54 7.46 23.00
C GLU A 34 26.36 7.04 21.54
N ARG A 35 25.12 7.02 21.02
CA ARG A 35 24.86 6.76 19.60
C ARG A 35 25.52 7.80 18.70
N ARG A 36 25.48 9.08 19.08
CA ARG A 36 26.13 10.18 18.35
C ARG A 36 27.65 10.09 18.41
N GLU A 37 28.23 9.68 19.53
CA GLU A 37 29.67 9.46 19.65
C GLU A 37 30.14 8.29 18.79
N LYS A 38 29.41 7.16 18.80
CA LYS A 38 29.64 6.01 17.92
C LYS A 38 29.51 6.31 16.42
N LEU A 39 28.82 7.40 16.06
CA LEU A 39 28.69 7.86 14.67
C LEU A 39 29.87 8.76 14.24
N LYS A 40 30.52 9.44 15.18
CA LYS A 40 31.70 10.29 14.91
C LYS A 40 32.95 9.46 14.59
N GLU A 41 33.08 8.29 15.22
CA GLU A 41 34.21 7.37 15.01
C GLU A 41 34.11 6.59 13.70
N LYS A 42 32.92 6.51 13.10
CA LYS A 42 32.73 5.89 11.78
C LYS A 42 33.16 6.89 10.72
N LYS A 43 34.27 6.60 10.03
CA LYS A 43 34.65 7.29 8.79
C LYS A 43 33.54 7.12 7.76
N THR A 44 32.63 8.08 7.71
CA THR A 44 31.58 8.16 6.70
C THR A 44 32.10 9.06 5.60
N THR A 45 32.17 8.53 4.37
CA THR A 45 32.53 9.35 3.21
C THR A 45 31.37 10.30 2.95
N VAL A 46 31.54 11.57 3.31
CA VAL A 46 30.57 12.62 3.00
C VAL A 46 30.66 12.90 1.50
N ILE A 47 29.71 12.36 0.75
CA ILE A 47 29.58 12.67 -0.68
C ILE A 47 28.98 14.07 -0.79
N THR A 48 29.75 15.02 -1.32
CA THR A 48 29.30 16.40 -1.51
C THR A 48 28.78 16.62 -2.94
N ASN A 49 28.06 17.73 -3.15
CA ASN A 49 27.62 18.14 -4.48
C ASN A 49 28.79 18.35 -5.47
N ALA A 50 29.99 18.63 -4.98
CA ALA A 50 31.19 18.73 -5.81
C ALA A 50 31.64 17.36 -6.32
N ASP A 51 31.49 16.31 -5.52
CA ASP A 51 31.85 14.94 -5.87
C ASP A 51 30.89 14.35 -6.92
N LEU A 52 29.64 14.80 -6.93
CA LEU A 52 28.65 14.44 -7.96
C LEU A 52 29.02 14.94 -9.36
N LYS A 53 29.89 15.96 -9.50
CA LYS A 53 30.34 16.48 -10.81
C LYS A 53 31.30 15.53 -11.53
N LYS A 54 31.99 14.66 -10.78
CA LYS A 54 32.97 13.69 -11.32
C LYS A 54 32.29 12.43 -11.86
N VAL A 55 31.03 12.20 -11.49
CA VAL A 55 30.27 11.02 -11.91
C VAL A 55 29.47 11.34 -13.16
N LYS A 56 29.71 10.60 -14.25
CA LYS A 56 28.92 10.70 -15.47
C LYS A 56 27.50 10.19 -15.18
N LYS A 57 26.51 11.07 -15.33
CA LYS A 57 25.08 10.72 -15.18
C LYS A 57 24.72 9.64 -16.21
N LYS A 58 24.37 8.45 -15.75
CA LYS A 58 23.73 7.43 -16.59
C LYS A 58 22.21 7.56 -16.43
N PRO A 59 21.41 7.36 -17.49
CA PRO A 59 19.96 7.34 -17.37
C PRO A 59 19.56 6.20 -16.40
N GLY A 60 18.82 6.54 -15.35
CA GLY A 60 18.38 5.58 -14.33
C GLY A 60 17.36 4.55 -14.83
N VAL A 61 16.81 4.78 -16.04
CA VAL A 61 15.93 3.86 -16.74
C VAL A 61 16.30 3.90 -18.23
N SER A 62 16.76 2.78 -18.78
CA SER A 62 16.88 2.61 -20.23
C SER A 62 15.55 2.10 -20.75
N VAL A 63 14.66 3.04 -21.09
CA VAL A 63 13.43 2.69 -21.81
C VAL A 63 13.86 2.28 -23.21
N ARG A 64 13.84 0.98 -23.53
CA ARG A 64 13.90 0.51 -24.91
C ARG A 64 12.61 0.97 -25.58
N GLN A 65 12.63 2.15 -26.20
CA GLN A 65 11.51 2.70 -26.94
C GLN A 65 11.25 1.78 -28.15
N PRO A 66 10.08 1.11 -28.25
CA PRO A 66 9.65 0.53 -29.51
C PRO A 66 9.41 1.69 -30.50
N ALA A 67 9.87 1.51 -31.73
CA ALA A 67 9.98 2.54 -32.75
C ALA A 67 8.64 2.97 -33.35
N PHE A 68 7.65 3.40 -32.58
CA PHE A 68 6.42 3.97 -33.12
C PHE A 68 5.76 4.91 -32.12
N TYR A 69 6.25 6.15 -31.99
CA TYR A 69 5.40 7.30 -31.63
C TYR A 69 6.10 8.60 -32.05
N LYS A 70 5.67 9.17 -33.18
CA LYS A 70 5.95 10.57 -33.55
C LYS A 70 4.92 11.46 -32.81
N PRO A 71 5.32 12.42 -31.98
CA PRO A 71 4.39 13.38 -31.37
C PRO A 71 3.94 14.44 -32.40
N PRO A 72 2.67 14.89 -32.39
CA PRO A 72 2.19 15.94 -33.29
C PRO A 72 2.58 17.34 -32.79
N SER A 73 3.06 18.18 -33.70
CA SER A 73 3.31 19.61 -33.48
C SER A 73 2.02 20.43 -33.60
N LYS A 74 1.97 21.58 -32.90
CA LYS A 74 0.81 22.46 -32.70
C LYS A 74 0.57 23.44 -33.87
N LYS A 75 -0.73 23.57 -34.21
CA LYS A 75 -1.57 24.76 -34.55
C LYS A 75 -1.11 25.82 -35.59
N GLU A 76 -1.95 26.03 -36.60
CA GLU A 76 -2.36 27.37 -37.11
C GLU A 76 -3.77 27.28 -37.77
N SER A 77 -4.43 28.42 -37.85
CA SER A 77 -5.87 28.74 -37.98
C SER A 77 -6.61 28.36 -39.29
N THR A 78 -7.92 28.02 -39.20
CA THR A 78 -9.07 28.67 -39.90
C THR A 78 -10.36 27.82 -39.75
N ALA A 79 -11.48 28.46 -39.39
CA ALA A 79 -12.83 27.88 -39.32
C ALA A 79 -13.55 28.00 -40.69
N PRO A 80 -14.84 27.65 -40.87
CA PRO A 80 -15.69 26.60 -40.28
C PRO A 80 -16.31 25.70 -41.39
N LYS A 81 -16.81 24.49 -41.06
CA LYS A 81 -17.99 23.91 -41.76
C LYS A 81 -18.53 22.65 -41.09
N THR A 82 -19.85 22.71 -40.94
CA THR A 82 -20.89 21.76 -40.59
C THR A 82 -20.73 20.35 -41.16
N SER A 83 -21.17 19.34 -40.38
CA SER A 83 -21.51 17.93 -40.67
C SER A 83 -20.79 17.01 -39.66
N SER A 84 -21.38 16.03 -38.98
CA SER A 84 -22.74 15.51 -38.86
C SER A 84 -22.80 14.80 -37.50
N ILE A 85 -24.00 14.71 -36.95
CA ILE A 85 -24.35 13.78 -35.87
C ILE A 85 -24.02 12.36 -36.37
N ASP A 86 -23.20 11.62 -35.63
CA ASP A 86 -23.22 10.15 -35.61
C ASP A 86 -22.81 9.67 -34.22
N GLN A 87 -23.84 9.49 -33.41
CA GLN A 87 -24.10 8.33 -32.57
C GLN A 87 -22.87 7.52 -32.13
N ALA A 88 -22.41 7.80 -30.91
CA ALA A 88 -21.57 6.88 -30.16
C ALA A 88 -22.33 5.57 -29.94
N ASP A 89 -21.90 4.51 -30.61
CA ASP A 89 -22.31 3.14 -30.37
C ASP A 89 -21.77 2.70 -28.99
N PRO A 90 -22.63 2.37 -28.00
CA PRO A 90 -22.21 1.89 -26.69
C PRO A 90 -21.91 0.38 -26.73
N SER A 91 -21.03 -0.06 -27.64
CA SER A 91 -20.74 -1.49 -27.85
C SER A 91 -19.33 -1.93 -27.42
N GLU A 92 -18.50 -1.04 -26.86
CA GLU A 92 -17.16 -1.42 -26.38
C GLU A 92 -17.07 -1.80 -24.88
N ILE A 93 -18.21 -2.08 -24.24
CA ILE A 93 -18.27 -2.72 -22.90
C ILE A 93 -18.71 -4.20 -23.00
N ARG A 94 -18.67 -4.81 -24.19
CA ARG A 94 -19.03 -6.23 -24.40
C ARG A 94 -17.95 -7.05 -25.08
N ALA A 95 -16.71 -6.91 -24.61
CA ALA A 95 -15.65 -7.89 -24.88
C ALA A 95 -15.13 -8.57 -23.60
N MET A 96 -16.01 -8.75 -22.60
CA MET A 96 -15.83 -9.74 -21.54
C MET A 96 -16.89 -10.82 -21.72
N ASP A 97 -16.81 -11.58 -22.79
CA ASP A 97 -17.39 -12.92 -22.78
C ASP A 97 -16.64 -13.83 -23.74
N GLN A 98 -16.47 -15.08 -23.31
CA GLN A 98 -15.81 -16.20 -23.98
C GLN A 98 -14.28 -16.26 -23.83
N LYS A 99 -13.83 -16.45 -22.59
CA LYS A 99 -12.74 -17.39 -22.33
C LYS A 99 -13.39 -18.71 -21.88
N GLU A 100 -13.29 -19.74 -22.72
CA GLU A 100 -13.70 -21.12 -22.40
C GLU A 100 -13.27 -21.52 -20.98
N PRO A 101 -14.01 -22.42 -20.30
CA PRO A 101 -13.62 -22.94 -18.99
C PRO A 101 -12.40 -23.87 -19.15
N ARG A 102 -11.22 -23.29 -19.33
CA ARG A 102 -9.97 -23.98 -19.03
C ARG A 102 -9.94 -24.16 -17.52
N GLU A 103 -9.81 -25.40 -17.07
CA GLU A 103 -9.51 -25.65 -15.66
C GLU A 103 -8.20 -24.93 -15.34
N ASP A 104 -8.29 -23.88 -14.52
CA ASP A 104 -7.11 -23.15 -14.07
C ASP A 104 -6.15 -24.16 -13.41
N THR A 105 -4.89 -24.12 -13.80
CA THR A 105 -3.88 -24.99 -13.17
C THR A 105 -3.73 -24.63 -11.68
N PRO A 106 -3.29 -25.56 -10.82
CA PRO A 106 -3.09 -25.25 -9.40
C PRO A 106 -2.16 -24.05 -9.18
N GLU A 107 -1.14 -23.88 -10.04
CA GLU A 107 -0.22 -22.73 -10.02
C GLU A 107 -0.93 -21.40 -10.36
N GLU A 108 -1.84 -21.40 -11.35
CA GLU A 108 -2.62 -20.22 -11.70
C GLU A 108 -3.60 -19.82 -10.57
N LEU A 109 -4.18 -20.80 -9.87
CA LEU A 109 -5.05 -20.56 -8.72
C LEU A 109 -4.26 -20.01 -7.52
N GLU A 110 -3.05 -20.52 -7.29
CA GLU A 110 -2.14 -19.98 -6.27
C GLU A 110 -1.76 -18.53 -6.58
N ALA A 111 -1.39 -18.25 -7.84
CA ALA A 111 -1.09 -16.89 -8.28
C ALA A 111 -2.29 -15.94 -8.14
N LYS A 112 -3.52 -16.40 -8.40
CA LYS A 112 -4.75 -15.62 -8.19
C LYS A 112 -4.96 -15.32 -6.71
N TRP A 113 -4.78 -16.31 -5.83
CA TRP A 113 -4.89 -16.10 -4.39
C TRP A 113 -3.83 -15.13 -3.86
N ASN A 114 -2.58 -15.27 -4.28
CA ASN A 114 -1.50 -14.37 -3.89
C ASN A 114 -1.76 -12.92 -4.34
N LYS A 115 -2.20 -12.71 -5.58
CA LYS A 115 -2.60 -11.39 -6.08
C LYS A 115 -3.74 -10.77 -5.28
N ALA A 116 -4.75 -11.57 -4.91
CA ALA A 116 -5.86 -11.10 -4.09
C ALA A 116 -5.37 -10.67 -2.69
N LYS A 117 -4.46 -11.45 -2.09
CA LYS A 117 -3.85 -11.13 -0.80
C LYS A 117 -3.02 -9.85 -0.85
N GLU A 118 -2.16 -9.69 -1.86
CA GLU A 118 -1.38 -8.45 -2.07
C GLU A 118 -2.30 -7.23 -2.25
N TYR A 119 -3.42 -7.40 -2.94
CA TYR A 119 -4.40 -6.31 -3.12
C TYR A 119 -5.07 -5.90 -1.81
N VAL A 120 -5.43 -6.86 -0.95
CA VAL A 120 -5.93 -6.59 0.41
C VAL A 120 -4.89 -5.84 1.24
N GLU A 121 -3.62 -6.25 1.17
CA GLU A 121 -2.52 -5.62 1.91
C GLU A 121 -2.27 -4.18 1.45
N LEU A 122 -2.27 -3.95 0.14
CA LEU A 122 -2.17 -2.62 -0.46
C LEU A 122 -3.29 -1.70 0.04
N LEU A 123 -4.54 -2.17 -0.02
CA LEU A 123 -5.70 -1.38 0.43
C LEU A 123 -5.65 -1.13 1.94
N THR A 124 -5.16 -2.08 2.73
CA THR A 124 -4.98 -1.92 4.18
C THR A 124 -3.96 -0.84 4.48
N THR A 125 -2.81 -0.87 3.79
CA THR A 125 -1.76 0.16 3.93
C THR A 125 -2.28 1.54 3.53
N LYS A 126 -3.03 1.62 2.43
CA LYS A 126 -3.67 2.86 1.98
C LYS A 126 -4.66 3.39 3.02
N LEU A 127 -5.50 2.52 3.59
CA LEU A 127 -6.48 2.91 4.59
C LEU A 127 -5.81 3.48 5.85
N ASN A 128 -4.72 2.86 6.31
CA ASN A 128 -3.95 3.37 7.44
C ASN A 128 -3.33 4.74 7.13
N GLY A 129 -2.76 4.92 5.94
CA GLY A 129 -2.23 6.21 5.48
C GLY A 129 -3.29 7.31 5.47
N LEU A 130 -4.49 7.01 4.95
CA LEU A 130 -5.62 7.95 4.95
C LEU A 130 -6.05 8.33 6.36
N TRP A 131 -6.07 7.38 7.30
CA TRP A 131 -6.36 7.69 8.70
C TRP A 131 -5.31 8.62 9.31
N HIS A 132 -4.02 8.39 9.04
CA HIS A 132 -2.97 9.31 9.50
C HIS A 132 -3.14 10.71 8.92
N GLU A 133 -3.44 10.83 7.63
CA GLU A 133 -3.72 12.13 7.00
C GLU A 133 -4.94 12.80 7.63
N PHE A 134 -6.01 12.05 7.89
CA PHE A 134 -7.23 12.58 8.52
C PHE A 134 -6.95 13.25 9.87
N TYR A 135 -6.17 12.58 10.72
CA TYR A 135 -5.82 13.10 12.05
C TYR A 135 -4.82 14.25 12.00
N ASN A 136 -3.98 14.31 10.96
CA ASN A 136 -2.97 15.36 10.81
C ASN A 136 -3.49 16.62 10.11
N MET A 137 -4.66 16.57 9.46
CA MET A 137 -5.21 17.73 8.78
C MET A 137 -5.92 18.69 9.73
N ASN A 138 -5.73 19.99 9.51
CA ASN A 138 -6.35 21.05 10.32
C ASN A 138 -7.58 21.69 9.66
N SER A 139 -7.82 21.47 8.36
CA SER A 139 -8.94 22.07 7.64
C SER A 139 -10.13 21.12 7.51
N MET A 140 -11.36 21.62 7.65
CA MET A 140 -12.57 20.80 7.57
C MET A 140 -12.82 20.27 6.15
N LYS A 141 -12.64 21.12 5.11
CA LYS A 141 -12.85 20.72 3.72
C LYS A 141 -11.92 19.57 3.30
N SER A 142 -10.67 19.59 3.75
CA SER A 142 -9.72 18.52 3.43
C SER A 142 -9.99 17.24 4.22
N LYS A 143 -10.47 17.34 5.46
CA LYS A 143 -10.94 16.19 6.24
C LYS A 143 -12.12 15.48 5.60
N GLU A 144 -13.06 16.22 5.02
CA GLU A 144 -14.23 15.64 4.37
C GLU A 144 -13.86 14.83 3.12
N THR A 145 -12.92 15.34 2.30
CA THR A 145 -12.36 14.58 1.18
C THR A 145 -11.67 13.30 1.65
N ILE A 146 -10.85 13.36 2.70
CA ILE A 146 -10.21 12.16 3.25
C ILE A 146 -11.24 11.19 3.80
N GLN A 147 -12.27 11.68 4.48
CA GLN A 147 -13.33 10.84 5.02
C GLN A 147 -14.06 10.08 3.90
N GLN A 148 -14.34 10.73 2.77
CA GLN A 148 -14.85 10.04 1.57
C GLN A 148 -13.88 8.98 1.07
N GLN A 149 -12.58 9.30 0.96
CA GLN A 149 -11.57 8.35 0.51
C GLN A 149 -11.41 7.15 1.47
N ILE A 150 -11.55 7.36 2.79
CA ILE A 150 -11.58 6.32 3.81
C ILE A 150 -12.78 5.40 3.57
N ALA A 151 -13.97 5.96 3.38
CA ALA A 151 -15.19 5.18 3.13
C ALA A 151 -15.08 4.35 1.85
N GLU A 152 -14.62 4.95 0.75
CA GLU A 152 -14.39 4.26 -0.52
C GLU A 152 -13.35 3.14 -0.41
N THR A 153 -12.23 3.41 0.25
CA THR A 153 -11.14 2.44 0.42
C THR A 153 -11.58 1.29 1.32
N SER A 154 -12.36 1.57 2.36
CA SER A 154 -12.92 0.54 3.25
C SER A 154 -13.86 -0.38 2.49
N LYS A 155 -14.77 0.17 1.67
CA LYS A 155 -15.66 -0.62 0.80
C LYS A 155 -14.88 -1.48 -0.20
N LYS A 156 -13.83 -0.94 -0.81
CA LYS A 156 -12.95 -1.70 -1.72
C LYS A 156 -12.24 -2.84 -0.98
N LEU A 157 -11.79 -2.58 0.24
CA LEU A 157 -11.09 -3.55 1.08
C LEU A 157 -12.01 -4.71 1.50
N GLU A 158 -13.27 -4.43 1.82
CA GLU A 158 -14.27 -5.49 2.07
C GLU A 158 -14.46 -6.40 0.85
N LYS A 159 -14.61 -5.80 -0.33
CA LYS A 159 -14.72 -6.56 -1.58
C LYS A 159 -13.46 -7.38 -1.85
N ALA A 160 -12.28 -6.78 -1.70
CA ALA A 160 -11.00 -7.46 -1.90
C ALA A 160 -10.83 -8.65 -0.95
N ARG A 161 -11.24 -8.52 0.32
CA ARG A 161 -11.23 -9.64 1.29
C ARG A 161 -12.20 -10.76 0.88
N ALA A 162 -13.39 -10.41 0.38
CA ALA A 162 -14.32 -11.41 -0.13
C ALA A 162 -13.74 -12.16 -1.34
N ASP A 163 -13.08 -11.43 -2.25
CA ASP A 163 -12.40 -12.01 -3.41
C ASP A 163 -11.21 -12.89 -3.01
N GLU A 164 -10.42 -12.49 -2.01
CA GLU A 164 -9.33 -13.31 -1.44
C GLU A 164 -9.87 -14.63 -0.86
N VAL A 165 -10.93 -14.57 -0.06
CA VAL A 165 -11.58 -15.76 0.52
C VAL A 165 -12.10 -16.68 -0.59
N LYS A 166 -12.66 -16.11 -1.66
CA LYS A 166 -13.10 -16.88 -2.82
C LYS A 166 -11.92 -17.57 -3.53
N ALA A 167 -10.88 -16.81 -3.85
CA ALA A 167 -9.68 -17.34 -4.50
C ALA A 167 -9.01 -18.45 -3.67
N LYS A 168 -8.95 -18.28 -2.35
CA LYS A 168 -8.44 -19.29 -1.42
C LYS A 168 -9.27 -20.57 -1.45
N ARG A 169 -10.61 -20.46 -1.46
CA ARG A 169 -11.50 -21.63 -1.55
C ARG A 169 -11.33 -22.39 -2.86
N ASP A 170 -11.11 -21.68 -3.96
CA ASP A 170 -10.89 -22.27 -5.28
C ASP A 170 -9.54 -23.02 -5.33
N PHE A 171 -8.48 -22.44 -4.75
CA PHE A 171 -7.18 -23.09 -4.57
C PHE A 171 -7.25 -24.33 -3.66
N ASP A 172 -7.91 -24.25 -2.51
CA ASP A 172 -8.07 -25.40 -1.61
C ASP A 172 -8.87 -26.54 -2.27
N ARG A 173 -9.83 -26.20 -3.13
CA ARG A 173 -10.64 -27.17 -3.88
C ARG A 173 -9.81 -27.88 -4.95
N SER A 174 -8.93 -27.17 -5.67
CA SER A 174 -8.05 -27.80 -6.66
C SER A 174 -7.05 -28.74 -5.99
N GLY A 175 -6.45 -28.36 -4.85
CA GLY A 175 -5.58 -29.24 -4.07
C GLY A 175 -6.25 -30.53 -3.60
N LYS A 176 -7.53 -30.45 -3.19
CA LYS A 176 -8.33 -31.64 -2.83
C LYS A 176 -8.68 -32.54 -4.02
N ARG A 177 -8.86 -31.98 -5.22
CA ARG A 177 -9.11 -32.75 -6.45
C ARG A 177 -7.88 -33.52 -6.90
N ILE A 178 -6.70 -32.91 -6.79
CA ILE A 178 -5.41 -33.54 -7.14
C ILE A 178 -5.14 -34.74 -6.22
N ARG A 179 -5.44 -34.64 -4.92
CA ARG A 179 -5.23 -35.75 -3.95
C ARG A 179 -6.20 -36.94 -4.09
N LYS A 180 -7.27 -36.80 -4.87
CA LYS A 180 -8.29 -37.86 -5.06
C LYS A 180 -8.15 -38.63 -6.38
N LYS A 181 -7.29 -38.16 -7.28
CA LYS A 181 -6.87 -38.90 -8.48
C LYS A 181 -5.63 -39.72 -8.15
#